data_AF-A0AAV1C3N1-F1
#
_entry.id   AF-A0AAV1C3N1-F1
#
_cell.length_a   1.000
_cell.length_b   1.000
_cell.length_c   1.000
_cell.angle_alpha   90.00
_cell.angle_beta   90.00
_cell.angle_gamma   90.00
#
_symmetry.space_group_name_H-M   'P 1'
#
loop_
_entity.id
_entity.type
_entity.pdbx_description
1 polymer ?
#
loop_
_entity_poly.entity_id
_entity_poly.type
_entity_poly.pdbx_seq_one_letter_code
_entity_poly.pdbx_strand_id
1 'polypeptide(L)'
;MAQKAWKIIPRPLLETILNSHVQQHRVPQPLILHGPRGVGKTTLILERLLDRWNTEPHFTAYVDLAESIQDHHPKHEGTFPWASWSNCSPPPLSSLRVQLENSLEELTVKGIMMGKINSRQIFTTLNKWHNPTTAVERICGIKDDTSMMISSTSEGSKRRKKKVSAVAAALKQLSLWDMAVCRHSVRLNAKKSSGRDVTPGEHSYYGEAMAALDLAKEVIRVQQGWRVNAIKHLNATGGFSRPLAHSSTDWPCLLLELLSDAAEVDYFQPKLVINNIDILKNAILTDDTSVNASMYHDSLIWRMIALCVNERCLPVILVTSDSYYSYRAFIDFGFPDIFISRETFGWTPAEAKMHMVDDYFSPSEWNLLVEALGPNPRHLFEVYALKLNNYYNKFVGDKGNTIEDLLDAYLAYLQVTVVNPAMDRALLLLQNFAMDARNGKISKDRLRFGAPWRHPPQTDNPSECHEWAKVQLMDFVQSLVNTEFGVNYFADWSLEIFDDPSTVALLEVGLLYVQRDPSFIRPITRGVQRCLVRWLVQEQMQMNSKESIQYLWQRSIRGRSYRHLMLEVR
;
A
#
# COMPACT_ATOMS: atom_id res chain seq x y z
N MET A 1 37.85 -16.23 5.46
CA MET A 1 36.45 -16.70 5.42
C MET A 1 36.09 -16.96 3.97
N ALA A 2 35.46 -18.10 3.66
CA ALA A 2 35.02 -18.40 2.29
C ALA A 2 33.87 -17.45 1.90
N GLN A 3 33.83 -16.98 0.64
CA GLN A 3 32.76 -16.12 0.13
C GLN A 3 31.46 -16.93 0.03
N LYS A 4 30.63 -16.87 1.06
CA LYS A 4 29.37 -17.60 1.15
C LYS A 4 28.25 -16.75 0.53
N ALA A 5 27.43 -17.35 -0.31
CA ALA A 5 26.24 -16.68 -0.83
C ALA A 5 25.30 -16.32 0.32
N TRP A 6 24.67 -15.14 0.24
CA TRP A 6 23.73 -14.67 1.25
C TRP A 6 22.51 -15.61 1.34
N LYS A 7 22.29 -16.19 2.51
CA LYS A 7 21.19 -17.12 2.75
C LYS A 7 19.96 -16.41 3.31
N ILE A 8 18.80 -16.70 2.74
CA ILE A 8 17.51 -16.25 3.28
C ILE A 8 17.14 -17.13 4.47
N ILE A 9 17.14 -16.54 5.66
CA ILE A 9 16.93 -17.24 6.93
C ILE A 9 15.44 -17.50 7.15
N PRO A 10 15.04 -18.73 7.52
CA PRO A 10 13.66 -19.06 7.86
C PRO A 10 13.12 -18.20 9.00
N ARG A 11 11.82 -17.90 8.95
CA ARG A 11 11.08 -17.25 10.05
C ARG A 11 9.90 -18.14 10.45
N PRO A 12 10.12 -19.24 11.20
CA PRO A 12 9.13 -20.29 11.39
C PRO A 12 7.77 -19.80 11.91
N LEU A 13 7.77 -18.91 12.92
CA LEU A 13 6.53 -18.36 13.46
C LEU A 13 5.74 -17.56 12.41
N LEU A 14 6.42 -16.70 11.66
CA LEU A 14 5.79 -15.87 10.64
C LEU A 14 5.33 -16.70 9.44
N GLU A 15 6.17 -17.62 8.98
CA GLU A 15 5.83 -18.59 7.93
C GLU A 15 4.61 -19.43 8.34
N THR A 16 4.52 -19.85 9.60
CA THR A 16 3.39 -20.64 10.12
C THR A 16 2.09 -19.83 10.09
N ILE A 17 2.13 -18.57 10.54
CA ILE A 17 0.95 -17.68 10.54
C ILE A 17 0.47 -17.42 9.10
N LEU A 18 1.40 -17.09 8.19
CA LEU A 18 1.07 -16.82 6.80
C LEU A 18 0.50 -18.08 6.13
N ASN A 19 1.14 -19.24 6.31
CA ASN A 19 0.65 -20.50 5.76
C ASN A 19 -0.70 -20.90 6.36
N SER A 20 -0.92 -20.72 7.66
CA SER A 20 -2.21 -21.02 8.29
C SER A 20 -3.35 -20.17 7.72
N HIS A 21 -3.09 -18.90 7.41
CA HIS A 21 -4.06 -18.02 6.76
C HIS A 21 -4.35 -18.46 5.32
N VAL A 22 -3.30 -18.78 4.57
CA VAL A 22 -3.31 -19.16 3.15
C VAL A 22 -3.89 -20.57 2.91
N GLN A 23 -3.77 -21.49 3.87
CA GLN A 23 -4.33 -22.85 3.79
C GLN A 23 -5.85 -22.88 3.84
N GLN A 24 -6.49 -21.83 4.35
CA GLN A 24 -7.94 -21.71 4.33
C GLN A 24 -8.38 -21.25 2.94
N HIS A 25 -9.28 -21.98 2.29
CA HIS A 25 -9.82 -21.58 0.99
C HIS A 25 -10.71 -20.32 1.07
N ARG A 26 -11.29 -20.05 2.25
CA ARG A 26 -12.02 -18.80 2.56
C ARG A 26 -11.74 -18.35 4.00
N VAL A 27 -11.59 -17.05 4.20
CA VAL A 27 -11.20 -16.41 5.46
C VAL A 27 -12.20 -15.31 5.86
N PRO A 28 -12.41 -15.08 7.16
CA PRO A 28 -13.33 -14.05 7.65
C PRO A 28 -12.71 -12.64 7.69
N GLN A 29 -11.39 -12.53 7.57
CA GLN A 29 -10.64 -11.27 7.71
C GLN A 29 -9.44 -11.26 6.76
N PRO A 30 -9.10 -10.13 6.13
CA PRO A 30 -7.80 -9.95 5.49
C PRO A 30 -6.65 -9.91 6.52
N LEU A 31 -5.45 -10.31 6.09
CA LEU A 31 -4.23 -10.26 6.89
C LEU A 31 -3.35 -9.08 6.45
N ILE A 32 -2.92 -8.25 7.40
CA ILE A 32 -1.92 -7.20 7.15
C ILE A 32 -0.58 -7.65 7.71
N LEU A 33 0.41 -7.78 6.82
CA LEU A 33 1.80 -8.00 7.17
C LEU A 33 2.56 -6.66 7.11
N HIS A 34 2.80 -6.05 8.27
CA HIS A 34 3.46 -4.75 8.36
C HIS A 34 4.73 -4.79 9.21
N GLY A 35 5.45 -3.67 9.27
CA GLY A 35 6.71 -3.53 9.97
C GLY A 35 7.67 -2.57 9.27
N PRO A 36 8.72 -2.08 9.94
CA PRO A 36 9.68 -1.16 9.33
C PRO A 36 10.36 -1.76 8.10
N ARG A 37 10.99 -0.90 7.28
CA ARG A 37 11.69 -1.32 6.06
C ARG A 37 12.92 -2.16 6.40
N GLY A 38 13.31 -3.02 5.46
CA GLY A 38 14.51 -3.86 5.59
C GLY A 38 14.37 -5.11 6.46
N VAL A 39 13.18 -5.37 7.04
CA VAL A 39 12.95 -6.57 7.89
C VAL A 39 12.71 -7.87 7.12
N GLY A 40 12.70 -7.83 5.78
CA GLY A 40 12.65 -9.02 4.92
C GLY A 40 11.25 -9.57 4.62
N LYS A 41 10.17 -8.77 4.74
CA LYS A 41 8.79 -9.22 4.45
C LYS A 41 8.62 -9.71 3.01
N THR A 42 8.97 -8.88 2.03
CA THR A 42 8.84 -9.19 0.60
C THR A 42 9.73 -10.36 0.21
N THR A 43 10.99 -10.37 0.67
CA THR A 43 11.93 -11.49 0.45
C THR A 43 11.38 -12.80 1.01
N LEU A 44 10.79 -12.80 2.20
CA LEU A 44 10.17 -14.00 2.77
C LEU A 44 9.03 -14.52 1.88
N ILE A 45 8.16 -13.64 1.39
CA ILE A 45 7.05 -14.04 0.53
C ILE A 45 7.59 -14.60 -0.79
N LEU A 46 8.41 -13.83 -1.51
CA LEU A 46 8.86 -14.19 -2.85
C LEU A 46 9.73 -15.46 -2.85
N GLU A 47 10.71 -15.54 -1.95
CA GLU A 47 11.79 -16.52 -2.06
C GLU A 47 11.55 -17.80 -1.24
N ARG A 48 10.52 -17.82 -0.38
CA ARG A 48 10.25 -18.97 0.50
C ARG A 48 8.81 -19.47 0.47
N LEU A 49 7.84 -18.60 0.19
CA LEU A 49 6.42 -18.92 0.33
C LEU A 49 5.71 -19.01 -1.02
N LEU A 50 6.00 -18.11 -1.94
CA LEU A 50 5.23 -17.93 -3.17
C LEU A 50 5.23 -19.18 -4.07
N ASP A 51 6.38 -19.87 -4.19
CA ASP A 51 6.48 -21.10 -4.99
C ASP A 51 5.49 -22.18 -4.48
N ARG A 52 5.44 -22.37 -3.16
CA ARG A 52 4.51 -23.31 -2.52
C ARG A 52 3.07 -22.85 -2.65
N TRP A 53 2.83 -21.54 -2.60
CA TRP A 53 1.50 -20.95 -2.78
C TRP A 53 1.02 -20.97 -4.24
N ASN A 54 1.86 -21.43 -5.17
CA ASN A 54 1.55 -21.65 -6.59
C ASN A 54 1.65 -23.12 -7.01
N THR A 55 1.81 -24.04 -6.06
CA THR A 55 1.69 -25.49 -6.32
C THR A 55 0.24 -25.92 -6.14
N GLU A 56 -0.29 -26.69 -7.09
CA GLU A 56 -1.67 -27.21 -7.02
C GLU A 56 -1.97 -27.86 -5.65
N PRO A 57 -3.13 -27.58 -5.03
CA PRO A 57 -4.31 -26.85 -5.56
C PRO A 57 -4.28 -25.33 -5.36
N HIS A 58 -3.13 -24.76 -4.98
CA HIS A 58 -3.00 -23.36 -4.62
C HIS A 58 -2.63 -22.47 -5.82
N PHE A 59 -3.30 -21.31 -5.91
CA PHE A 59 -3.02 -20.32 -6.94
C PHE A 59 -2.94 -18.94 -6.30
N THR A 60 -1.87 -18.18 -6.58
CA THR A 60 -1.68 -16.86 -6.00
C THR A 60 -1.62 -15.78 -7.08
N ALA A 61 -2.43 -14.75 -6.92
CA ALA A 61 -2.22 -13.45 -7.58
C ALA A 61 -1.29 -12.63 -6.68
N TYR A 62 -0.05 -12.43 -7.12
CA TYR A 62 0.91 -11.54 -6.46
C TYR A 62 1.00 -10.22 -7.23
N VAL A 63 0.63 -9.12 -6.57
CA VAL A 63 0.66 -7.77 -7.13
C VAL A 63 1.68 -6.95 -6.36
N ASP A 64 2.70 -6.43 -7.04
CA ASP A 64 3.66 -5.49 -6.44
C ASP A 64 3.45 -4.09 -6.98
N LEU A 65 2.77 -3.24 -6.20
CA LEU A 65 2.43 -1.89 -6.64
C LEU A 65 3.67 -0.99 -6.83
N ALA A 66 4.80 -1.37 -6.21
CA ALA A 66 6.06 -0.66 -6.38
C ALA A 66 6.73 -0.92 -7.73
N GLU A 67 6.31 -1.95 -8.47
CA GLU A 67 6.87 -2.27 -9.79
C GLU A 67 6.72 -1.10 -10.78
N SER A 68 5.70 -0.26 -10.60
CA SER A 68 5.48 0.95 -11.40
C SER A 68 6.53 2.05 -11.19
N ILE A 69 7.32 1.99 -10.11
CA ILE A 69 8.36 2.97 -9.76
C ILE A 69 9.72 2.42 -10.21
N GLN A 70 10.03 2.60 -11.50
CA GLN A 70 11.15 1.93 -12.16
C GLN A 70 12.51 2.19 -11.48
N ASP A 71 12.78 3.42 -11.06
CA ASP A 71 14.08 3.82 -10.49
C ASP A 71 14.46 3.08 -9.19
N HIS A 72 13.48 2.48 -8.51
CA HIS A 72 13.65 1.91 -7.17
C HIS A 72 13.09 0.49 -7.03
N HIS A 73 12.99 -0.26 -8.14
CA HIS A 73 12.47 -1.62 -8.13
C HIS A 73 13.49 -2.66 -8.64
N PRO A 74 13.69 -3.81 -7.95
CA PRO A 74 14.65 -4.84 -8.36
C PRO A 74 14.44 -5.42 -9.77
N LYS A 75 13.21 -5.43 -10.29
CA LYS A 75 12.93 -5.84 -11.68
C LYS A 75 13.57 -4.92 -12.74
N HIS A 76 13.94 -3.70 -12.35
CA HIS A 76 14.50 -2.67 -13.21
C HIS A 76 15.92 -2.27 -12.77
N GLU A 77 16.65 -3.20 -12.15
CA GLU A 77 18.01 -2.99 -11.63
C GLU A 77 18.13 -1.98 -10.47
N GLY A 78 16.99 -1.43 -10.01
CA GLY A 78 16.92 -0.57 -8.84
C GLY A 78 16.89 -1.34 -7.52
N THR A 79 16.96 -0.63 -6.40
CA THR A 79 16.73 -1.21 -5.06
C THR A 79 15.56 -0.52 -4.39
N PHE A 80 14.78 -1.28 -3.61
CA PHE A 80 13.70 -0.71 -2.80
C PHE A 80 14.23 0.42 -1.92
N PRO A 81 13.56 1.57 -1.79
CA PRO A 81 14.07 2.69 -1.02
C PRO A 81 14.07 2.36 0.48
N TRP A 82 15.00 2.96 1.23
CA TRP A 82 14.99 2.92 2.70
C TRP A 82 13.95 3.87 3.28
N ALA A 83 13.77 5.03 2.65
CA ALA A 83 12.76 6.01 3.03
C ALA A 83 11.40 5.65 2.43
N SER A 84 10.38 6.47 2.68
CA SER A 84 9.02 6.22 2.19
C SER A 84 8.89 6.28 0.68
N TRP A 85 7.96 5.48 0.14
CA TRP A 85 7.58 5.53 -1.26
C TRP A 85 6.99 6.90 -1.65
N SER A 86 6.46 7.66 -0.68
CA SER A 86 6.05 9.06 -0.86
C SER A 86 7.20 10.01 -1.22
N ASN A 87 8.46 9.62 -0.97
CA ASN A 87 9.63 10.38 -1.39
C ASN A 87 10.00 10.12 -2.86
N CYS A 88 9.40 9.13 -3.50
CA CYS A 88 9.55 8.85 -4.92
C CYS A 88 8.50 9.63 -5.73
N SER A 89 8.68 9.70 -7.04
CA SER A 89 7.61 10.18 -7.93
C SER A 89 6.43 9.21 -7.85
N PRO A 90 5.21 9.68 -7.49
CA PRO A 90 4.12 8.75 -7.28
C PRO A 90 3.60 8.23 -8.62
N PRO A 91 3.30 6.92 -8.72
CA PRO A 91 2.83 6.33 -9.96
C PRO A 91 1.39 6.75 -10.29
N PRO A 92 0.98 6.67 -11.57
CA PRO A 92 -0.41 6.91 -11.96
C PRO A 92 -1.36 5.84 -11.38
N LEU A 93 -2.48 6.28 -10.79
CA LEU A 93 -3.51 5.38 -10.26
C LEU A 93 -4.05 4.40 -11.31
N SER A 94 -4.21 4.85 -12.55
CA SER A 94 -4.67 4.02 -13.67
C SER A 94 -3.76 2.83 -13.92
N SER A 95 -2.44 3.01 -13.82
CA SER A 95 -1.45 1.93 -13.97
C SER A 95 -1.56 0.90 -12.84
N LEU A 96 -1.66 1.37 -11.59
CA LEU A 96 -1.82 0.49 -10.43
C LEU A 96 -3.12 -0.30 -10.47
N ARG A 97 -4.21 0.34 -10.89
CA ARG A 97 -5.52 -0.31 -11.09
C ARG A 97 -5.41 -1.42 -12.12
N VAL A 98 -4.83 -1.13 -13.29
CA VAL A 98 -4.66 -2.13 -14.36
C VAL A 98 -3.81 -3.30 -13.89
N GLN A 99 -2.75 -3.07 -13.12
CA GLN A 99 -1.91 -4.14 -12.56
C GLN A 99 -2.73 -5.07 -11.65
N LEU A 100 -3.50 -4.51 -10.71
CA LEU A 100 -4.37 -5.29 -9.81
C LEU A 100 -5.46 -6.06 -10.59
N GLU A 101 -6.15 -5.37 -11.51
CA GLU A 101 -7.21 -5.96 -12.31
C GLU A 101 -6.70 -7.11 -13.18
N ASN A 102 -5.56 -6.92 -13.86
CA ASN A 102 -4.95 -7.96 -14.70
C ASN A 102 -4.58 -9.20 -13.88
N SER A 103 -3.97 -9.05 -12.70
CA SER A 103 -3.61 -10.19 -11.86
C SER A 103 -4.84 -10.96 -11.34
N LEU A 104 -5.92 -10.26 -11.00
CA LEU A 104 -7.19 -10.89 -10.62
C LEU A 104 -7.88 -11.56 -11.81
N GLU A 105 -7.81 -10.95 -13.00
CA GLU A 105 -8.33 -11.53 -14.25
C GLU A 105 -7.59 -12.81 -14.60
N GLU A 106 -6.25 -12.82 -14.56
CA GLU A 106 -5.45 -14.02 -14.81
C GLU A 106 -5.82 -15.17 -13.87
N LEU A 107 -6.04 -14.87 -12.58
CA LEU A 107 -6.47 -15.86 -11.61
C LEU A 107 -7.89 -16.35 -11.87
N THR A 108 -8.78 -15.47 -12.31
CA THR A 108 -10.16 -15.79 -12.70
C THR A 108 -10.19 -16.67 -13.95
N VAL A 109 -9.33 -16.38 -14.93
CA VAL A 109 -9.15 -17.21 -16.13
C VAL A 109 -8.69 -18.60 -15.75
N LYS A 110 -7.74 -18.76 -14.81
CA LYS A 110 -7.37 -20.08 -14.27
C LYS A 110 -8.58 -20.80 -13.66
N GLY A 111 -9.39 -20.10 -12.86
CA GLY A 111 -10.64 -20.65 -12.32
C GLY A 111 -11.65 -21.10 -13.39
N ILE A 112 -11.75 -20.37 -14.50
CA ILE A 112 -12.57 -20.75 -15.67
C ILE A 112 -12.01 -22.00 -16.34
N MET A 113 -10.70 -22.04 -16.60
CA MET A 113 -10.03 -23.17 -17.26
C MET A 113 -10.10 -24.46 -16.43
N MET A 114 -10.21 -24.33 -15.09
CA MET A 114 -10.47 -25.44 -14.16
C MET A 114 -11.96 -25.77 -13.99
N GLY A 115 -12.86 -25.11 -14.74
CA GLY A 115 -14.30 -25.36 -14.70
C GLY A 115 -15.00 -24.90 -13.41
N LYS A 116 -14.33 -24.13 -12.54
CA LYS A 116 -14.89 -23.64 -11.28
C LYS A 116 -15.66 -22.34 -11.39
N ILE A 117 -15.39 -21.57 -12.45
CA ILE A 117 -16.11 -20.35 -12.79
C ILE A 117 -16.82 -20.54 -14.12
N ASN A 118 -18.12 -20.32 -14.14
CA ASN A 118 -18.96 -20.47 -15.32
C ASN A 118 -19.77 -19.19 -15.63
N SER A 119 -20.34 -19.13 -16.83
CA SER A 119 -21.12 -17.99 -17.33
C SER A 119 -22.27 -17.59 -16.38
N ARG A 120 -22.94 -18.59 -15.77
CA ARG A 120 -24.05 -18.33 -14.83
C ARG A 120 -23.56 -17.72 -13.53
N GLN A 121 -22.46 -18.21 -12.96
CA GLN A 121 -21.85 -17.63 -11.76
C GLN A 121 -21.44 -16.17 -12.01
N ILE A 122 -20.81 -15.89 -13.15
CA ILE A 122 -20.44 -14.53 -13.57
C ILE A 122 -21.68 -13.62 -13.60
N PHE A 123 -22.77 -14.09 -14.23
CA PHE A 123 -24.02 -13.34 -14.27
C PHE A 123 -24.64 -13.13 -12.89
N THR A 124 -24.70 -14.15 -12.04
CA THR A 124 -25.31 -14.04 -10.70
C THR A 124 -24.56 -13.06 -9.81
N THR A 125 -23.22 -13.12 -9.82
CA THR A 125 -22.37 -12.20 -9.05
C THR A 125 -22.49 -10.78 -9.58
N LEU A 126 -22.51 -10.59 -10.91
CA LEU A 126 -22.75 -9.28 -11.51
C LEU A 126 -24.13 -8.73 -11.13
N ASN A 127 -25.19 -9.54 -11.25
CA ASN A 127 -26.57 -9.11 -11.05
C ASN A 127 -26.92 -8.79 -9.57
N LYS A 128 -26.11 -9.28 -8.63
CA LYS A 128 -26.26 -8.99 -7.20
C LYS A 128 -26.01 -7.52 -6.87
N TRP A 129 -25.02 -6.92 -7.53
CA TRP A 129 -24.61 -5.53 -7.27
C TRP A 129 -24.94 -4.57 -8.41
N HIS A 130 -25.07 -5.11 -9.63
CA HIS A 130 -25.31 -4.35 -10.84
C HIS A 130 -26.63 -4.76 -11.47
N ASN A 131 -27.31 -3.83 -12.14
CA ASN A 131 -28.40 -4.18 -13.04
C ASN A 131 -27.86 -4.15 -14.48
N PRO A 132 -27.49 -5.31 -15.08
CA PRO A 132 -26.81 -5.34 -16.36
C PRO A 132 -27.72 -5.01 -17.55
N THR A 133 -29.06 -5.06 -17.38
CA THR A 133 -30.03 -5.04 -18.48
C THR A 133 -29.81 -3.90 -19.49
N THR A 134 -29.81 -2.65 -19.03
CA THR A 134 -29.65 -1.47 -19.90
C THR A 134 -28.26 -1.38 -20.51
N ALA A 135 -27.22 -1.85 -19.80
CA ALA A 135 -25.87 -1.88 -20.32
C ALA A 135 -25.73 -2.94 -21.42
N VAL A 136 -26.28 -4.13 -21.22
CA VAL A 136 -26.29 -5.23 -22.19
C VAL A 136 -27.08 -4.87 -23.44
N GLU A 137 -28.25 -4.25 -23.30
CA GLU A 137 -29.05 -3.74 -24.43
C GLU A 137 -28.25 -2.75 -25.27
N ARG A 138 -27.53 -1.81 -24.61
CA ARG A 138 -26.65 -0.84 -25.28
C ARG A 138 -25.48 -1.53 -26.00
N ILE A 139 -24.80 -2.49 -25.35
CA ILE A 139 -23.67 -3.24 -25.94
C ILE A 139 -24.14 -4.08 -27.14
N CYS A 140 -25.32 -4.68 -27.06
CA CYS A 140 -25.90 -5.48 -28.13
C CYS A 140 -26.54 -4.63 -29.24
N GLY A 141 -26.63 -3.31 -29.07
CA GLY A 141 -27.28 -2.41 -30.02
C GLY A 141 -28.78 -2.68 -30.17
N ILE A 142 -29.42 -3.25 -29.12
CA ILE A 142 -30.87 -3.41 -29.06
C ILE A 142 -31.41 -2.00 -28.77
N LYS A 143 -31.74 -1.26 -29.82
CA LYS A 143 -32.44 0.01 -29.66
C LYS A 143 -33.79 -0.29 -29.03
N ASP A 144 -34.15 0.49 -28.01
CA ASP A 144 -35.54 0.72 -27.69
C ASP A 144 -36.19 1.39 -28.92
N ASP A 145 -36.75 0.58 -29.82
CA ASP A 145 -37.64 1.03 -30.91
C ASP A 145 -38.96 1.63 -30.38
N THR A 146 -39.02 1.98 -29.10
CA THR A 146 -40.14 2.71 -28.50
C THR A 146 -40.03 4.23 -28.64
N SER A 147 -38.94 4.77 -29.20
CA SER A 147 -38.83 6.21 -29.51
C SER A 147 -39.28 6.62 -30.92
N MET A 148 -39.63 5.68 -31.81
CA MET A 148 -40.17 5.98 -33.15
C MET A 148 -41.69 5.84 -33.30
N MET A 149 -42.44 5.71 -32.19
CA MET A 149 -43.91 5.68 -32.20
C MET A 149 -44.55 6.73 -31.26
N ILE A 150 -43.99 7.94 -31.23
CA ILE A 150 -44.69 9.12 -30.68
C ILE A 150 -44.80 10.17 -31.79
N SER A 151 -45.49 9.82 -32.88
CA SER A 151 -46.07 10.81 -33.80
C SER A 151 -47.16 10.18 -34.67
N SER A 152 -48.20 9.63 -34.03
CA SER A 152 -49.51 9.53 -34.67
C SER A 152 -50.57 9.19 -33.61
N THR A 153 -51.31 10.23 -33.22
CA THR A 153 -52.76 10.22 -32.90
C THR A 153 -53.40 8.89 -32.45
N SER A 154 -53.81 8.81 -31.18
CA SER A 154 -55.24 8.88 -30.78
C SER A 154 -55.42 8.45 -29.33
N GLU A 155 -56.37 9.11 -28.69
CA GLU A 155 -56.82 8.97 -27.32
C GLU A 155 -57.21 7.54 -26.90
N GLY A 156 -57.16 7.28 -25.59
CA GLY A 156 -58.02 6.29 -24.96
C GLY A 156 -57.50 4.86 -24.91
N SER A 157 -56.41 4.61 -24.16
CA SER A 157 -56.12 3.26 -23.67
C SER A 157 -55.47 3.30 -22.29
N LYS A 158 -56.26 2.95 -21.27
CA LYS A 158 -55.81 2.75 -19.89
C LYS A 158 -54.67 1.73 -19.88
N ARG A 159 -53.44 2.20 -19.71
CA ARG A 159 -52.23 1.39 -19.46
C ARG A 159 -52.44 0.54 -18.20
N ARG A 160 -52.99 -0.68 -18.38
CA ARG A 160 -52.86 -1.76 -17.39
C ARG A 160 -51.38 -2.07 -17.28
N LYS A 161 -50.70 -1.53 -16.27
CA LYS A 161 -49.38 -2.01 -15.85
C LYS A 161 -49.54 -3.49 -15.46
N LYS A 162 -49.31 -4.42 -16.39
CA LYS A 162 -49.19 -5.85 -16.07
C LYS A 162 -48.05 -5.95 -15.06
N LYS A 163 -48.36 -6.37 -13.82
CA LYS A 163 -47.34 -6.78 -12.85
C LYS A 163 -46.63 -7.99 -13.44
N VAL A 164 -45.48 -7.76 -14.07
CA VAL A 164 -44.56 -8.84 -14.44
C VAL A 164 -44.06 -9.43 -13.12
N SER A 165 -44.18 -10.75 -12.93
CA SER A 165 -43.66 -11.37 -11.71
C SER A 165 -42.14 -11.20 -11.67
N ALA A 166 -41.56 -11.07 -10.48
CA ALA A 166 -40.12 -10.93 -10.32
C ALA A 166 -39.34 -12.09 -10.99
N VAL A 167 -39.92 -13.30 -10.99
CA VAL A 167 -39.38 -14.49 -11.67
C VAL A 167 -39.35 -14.31 -13.19
N ALA A 168 -40.42 -13.78 -13.79
CA ALA A 168 -40.47 -13.54 -15.23
C ALA A 168 -39.48 -12.44 -15.68
N ALA A 169 -39.26 -11.43 -14.83
CA ALA A 169 -38.25 -10.40 -15.08
C ALA A 169 -36.81 -10.97 -15.01
N ALA A 170 -36.51 -11.80 -14.00
CA ALA A 170 -35.22 -12.46 -13.85
C ALA A 170 -34.91 -13.42 -15.02
N LEU A 171 -35.91 -14.20 -15.47
CA LEU A 171 -35.77 -15.07 -16.63
C LEU A 171 -35.52 -14.29 -17.93
N LYS A 172 -36.16 -13.13 -18.10
CA LYS A 172 -35.91 -12.25 -19.25
C LYS A 172 -34.50 -11.64 -19.21
N GLN A 173 -34.00 -11.28 -18.02
CA GLN A 173 -32.63 -10.77 -17.89
C GLN A 173 -31.60 -11.86 -18.20
N LEU A 174 -31.82 -13.08 -17.70
CA LEU A 174 -30.95 -14.21 -17.98
C LEU A 174 -30.96 -14.56 -19.48
N SER A 175 -32.12 -14.55 -20.15
CA SER A 175 -32.18 -14.83 -21.58
C SER A 175 -31.51 -13.74 -22.43
N LEU A 176 -31.61 -12.46 -22.02
CA LEU A 176 -30.87 -11.37 -22.63
C LEU A 176 -29.35 -11.55 -22.44
N TRP A 177 -28.92 -11.97 -21.26
CA TRP A 177 -27.53 -12.28 -20.96
C TRP A 177 -27.01 -13.42 -21.83
N ASP A 178 -27.70 -14.56 -21.87
CA ASP A 178 -27.29 -15.72 -22.66
C ASP A 178 -27.16 -15.37 -24.15
N MET A 179 -28.11 -14.61 -24.71
CA MET A 179 -28.01 -14.11 -26.09
C MET A 179 -26.79 -13.20 -26.30
N ALA A 180 -26.49 -12.32 -25.35
CA ALA A 180 -25.36 -11.41 -25.42
C ALA A 180 -24.02 -12.16 -25.34
N VAL A 181 -23.93 -13.16 -24.45
CA VAL A 181 -22.76 -14.04 -24.32
C VAL A 181 -22.55 -14.84 -25.62
N CYS A 182 -23.60 -15.44 -26.18
CA CYS A 182 -23.50 -16.15 -27.47
C CYS A 182 -23.00 -15.22 -28.60
N ARG A 183 -23.46 -13.96 -28.64
CA ARG A 183 -22.99 -13.01 -29.65
C ARG A 183 -21.54 -12.60 -29.43
N HIS A 184 -21.13 -12.45 -28.17
CA HIS A 184 -19.73 -12.15 -27.80
C HIS A 184 -18.79 -13.32 -28.08
N SER A 185 -19.20 -14.56 -27.81
CA SER A 185 -18.39 -15.76 -28.05
C SER A 185 -18.10 -15.97 -29.54
N VAL A 186 -19.10 -15.73 -30.41
CA VAL A 186 -18.90 -15.75 -31.88
C VAL A 186 -17.88 -14.70 -32.32
N ARG A 187 -17.91 -13.49 -31.76
CA ARG A 187 -16.93 -12.43 -32.06
C ARG A 187 -15.53 -12.77 -31.56
N LEU A 188 -15.40 -13.42 -30.40
CA LEU A 188 -14.13 -13.84 -29.85
C LEU A 188 -13.49 -14.97 -30.68
N ASN A 189 -14.30 -15.94 -31.12
CA ASN A 189 -13.83 -17.04 -31.97
C ASN A 189 -13.39 -16.53 -33.35
N ALA A 190 -14.07 -15.52 -33.91
CA ALA A 190 -13.65 -14.86 -35.16
C ALA A 190 -12.32 -14.08 -35.03
N LYS A 191 -11.92 -13.67 -33.81
CA LYS A 191 -10.62 -13.02 -33.54
C LYS A 191 -9.49 -14.02 -33.25
N LYS A 192 -9.80 -15.24 -32.82
CA LYS A 192 -8.82 -16.27 -32.41
C LYS A 192 -8.46 -17.29 -33.51
N SER A 193 -9.02 -17.17 -34.72
CA SER A 193 -8.74 -18.09 -35.85
C SER A 193 -7.36 -17.87 -36.49
N SER A 194 -6.29 -17.94 -35.69
CA SER A 194 -4.90 -18.01 -36.15
C SER A 194 -3.98 -18.77 -35.16
N GLY A 195 -4.42 -19.91 -34.61
CA GLY A 195 -3.47 -20.85 -33.97
C GLY A 195 -4.03 -21.83 -32.93
N ARG A 196 -3.75 -23.11 -33.21
CA ARG A 196 -3.75 -24.35 -32.39
C ARG A 196 -5.06 -25.10 -32.11
N ASP A 197 -4.96 -26.40 -32.42
CA ASP A 197 -5.93 -27.48 -32.27
C ASP A 197 -5.99 -28.03 -30.83
N VAL A 198 -7.16 -27.95 -30.20
CA VAL A 198 -7.55 -28.72 -29.00
C VAL A 198 -9.07 -29.04 -29.11
N THR A 199 -9.54 -30.06 -28.38
CA THR A 199 -10.82 -30.77 -28.54
C THR A 199 -12.10 -29.89 -28.44
N PRO A 200 -13.17 -30.17 -29.22
CA PRO A 200 -14.22 -29.17 -29.52
C PRO A 200 -15.23 -28.88 -28.39
N GLY A 201 -15.48 -29.83 -27.48
CA GLY A 201 -16.57 -29.74 -26.49
C GLY A 201 -16.26 -28.89 -25.26
N GLU A 202 -15.07 -29.07 -24.68
CA GLU A 202 -14.61 -28.31 -23.51
C GLU A 202 -14.28 -26.85 -23.88
N HIS A 203 -13.82 -26.63 -25.12
CA HIS A 203 -13.61 -25.29 -25.68
C HIS A 203 -14.88 -24.44 -25.75
N SER A 204 -16.05 -25.04 -25.99
CA SER A 204 -17.30 -24.28 -26.05
C SER A 204 -17.68 -23.73 -24.68
N TYR A 205 -17.52 -24.52 -23.61
CA TYR A 205 -17.88 -24.12 -22.26
C TYR A 205 -16.93 -23.06 -21.68
N TYR A 206 -15.62 -23.27 -21.83
CA TYR A 206 -14.63 -22.25 -21.43
C TYR A 206 -14.75 -21.00 -22.30
N GLY A 207 -15.00 -21.15 -23.60
CA GLY A 207 -15.24 -20.03 -24.51
C GLY A 207 -16.46 -19.20 -24.12
N GLU A 208 -17.53 -19.84 -23.65
CA GLU A 208 -18.72 -19.16 -23.12
C GLU A 208 -18.41 -18.38 -21.83
N ALA A 209 -17.75 -19.01 -20.86
CA ALA A 209 -17.39 -18.36 -19.61
C ALA A 209 -16.41 -17.18 -19.81
N MET A 210 -15.45 -17.32 -20.72
CA MET A 210 -14.55 -16.23 -21.12
C MET A 210 -15.32 -15.08 -21.77
N ALA A 211 -16.26 -15.37 -22.67
CA ALA A 211 -17.12 -14.36 -23.29
C ALA A 211 -18.01 -13.65 -22.27
N ALA A 212 -18.52 -14.38 -21.26
CA ALA A 212 -19.28 -13.84 -20.16
C ALA A 212 -18.44 -12.90 -19.27
N LEU A 213 -17.18 -13.26 -18.99
CA LEU A 213 -16.26 -12.41 -18.22
C LEU A 213 -15.96 -11.10 -18.97
N ASP A 214 -15.66 -11.18 -20.27
CA ASP A 214 -15.43 -10.00 -21.12
C ASP A 214 -16.67 -9.10 -21.18
N LEU A 215 -17.87 -9.71 -21.30
CA LEU A 215 -19.13 -8.98 -21.28
C LEU A 215 -19.38 -8.30 -19.94
N ALA A 216 -19.10 -8.96 -18.81
CA ALA A 216 -19.24 -8.38 -17.48
C ALA A 216 -18.33 -7.15 -17.28
N LYS A 217 -17.07 -7.24 -17.73
CA LYS A 217 -16.12 -6.12 -17.73
C LYS A 217 -16.66 -4.94 -18.54
N GLU A 218 -17.21 -5.20 -19.71
CA GLU A 218 -17.79 -4.16 -20.57
C GLU A 218 -19.07 -3.54 -19.98
N VAL A 219 -19.91 -4.34 -19.33
CA VAL A 219 -21.08 -3.84 -18.59
C VAL A 219 -20.65 -2.84 -17.51
N ILE A 220 -19.64 -3.18 -16.71
CA ILE A 220 -19.12 -2.27 -15.67
C ILE A 220 -18.54 -1.00 -16.29
N ARG A 221 -17.79 -1.10 -17.39
CA ARG A 221 -17.27 0.08 -18.11
C ARG A 221 -18.37 1.01 -18.60
N VAL A 222 -19.45 0.47 -19.18
CA VAL A 222 -20.61 1.28 -19.60
C VAL A 222 -21.24 1.99 -18.41
N GLN A 223 -21.41 1.30 -17.28
CA GLN A 223 -22.00 1.86 -16.07
C GLN A 223 -21.08 2.91 -15.40
N GLN A 224 -19.77 2.71 -15.41
CA GLN A 224 -18.80 3.72 -14.99
C GLN A 224 -18.85 4.95 -15.90
N GLY A 225 -19.03 4.75 -17.21
CA GLY A 225 -19.26 5.80 -18.21
C GLY A 225 -20.42 6.75 -17.86
N TRP A 226 -21.48 6.25 -17.22
CA TRP A 226 -22.60 7.08 -16.76
C TRP A 226 -22.24 8.04 -15.61
N ARG A 227 -21.13 7.79 -14.91
CA ARG A 227 -20.73 8.53 -13.70
C ARG A 227 -19.54 9.46 -13.91
N VAL A 228 -18.94 9.47 -15.11
CA VAL A 228 -17.73 10.25 -15.41
C VAL A 228 -17.86 11.73 -15.04
N ASN A 229 -18.98 12.39 -15.39
CA ASN A 229 -19.16 13.81 -15.07
C ASN A 229 -19.26 14.07 -13.55
N ALA A 230 -19.85 13.14 -12.80
CA ALA A 230 -19.95 13.25 -11.34
C ALA A 230 -18.57 13.03 -10.68
N ILE A 231 -17.76 12.10 -11.21
CA ILE A 231 -16.38 11.87 -10.77
C ILE A 231 -15.52 13.11 -11.04
N LYS A 232 -15.61 13.69 -12.25
CA LYS A 232 -14.94 14.95 -12.60
C LYS A 232 -15.26 16.07 -11.61
N HIS A 233 -16.55 16.28 -11.35
CA HIS A 233 -16.99 17.29 -10.40
C HIS A 233 -16.49 17.01 -8.97
N LEU A 234 -16.51 15.75 -8.54
CA LEU A 234 -16.02 15.34 -7.22
C LEU A 234 -14.52 15.65 -7.06
N ASN A 235 -13.71 15.24 -8.04
CA ASN A 235 -12.26 15.45 -8.03
C ASN A 235 -11.92 16.95 -8.06
N ALA A 236 -12.65 17.74 -8.85
CA ALA A 236 -12.45 19.19 -8.93
C ALA A 236 -12.78 19.94 -7.63
N THR A 237 -13.81 19.47 -6.91
CA THR A 237 -14.26 20.10 -5.65
C THR A 237 -13.55 19.56 -4.42
N GLY A 238 -12.79 18.47 -4.54
CA GLY A 238 -12.18 17.78 -3.40
C GLY A 238 -13.19 17.16 -2.43
N GLY A 239 -14.42 16.89 -2.91
CA GLY A 239 -15.50 16.33 -2.11
C GLY A 239 -15.34 14.82 -1.86
N PHE A 240 -16.25 14.26 -1.07
CA PHE A 240 -16.32 12.82 -0.81
C PHE A 240 -17.65 12.23 -1.27
N SER A 241 -17.60 11.05 -1.90
CA SER A 241 -18.78 10.30 -2.33
C SER A 241 -18.52 8.80 -2.33
N ARG A 242 -19.15 8.11 -1.38
CA ARG A 242 -19.03 6.65 -1.25
C ARG A 242 -19.54 5.88 -2.47
N PRO A 243 -20.70 6.19 -3.09
CA PRO A 243 -21.15 5.48 -4.28
C PRO A 243 -20.22 5.62 -5.48
N LEU A 244 -19.59 6.80 -5.65
CA LEU A 244 -18.62 7.03 -6.72
C LEU A 244 -17.31 6.27 -6.46
N ALA A 245 -16.82 6.27 -5.21
CA ALA A 245 -15.64 5.50 -4.83
C ALA A 245 -15.85 3.98 -4.99
N HIS A 246 -17.01 3.47 -4.56
CA HIS A 246 -17.40 2.09 -4.81
C HIS A 246 -17.41 1.81 -6.31
N SER A 247 -17.99 2.70 -7.12
CA SER A 247 -18.07 2.42 -8.56
C SER A 247 -16.71 2.29 -9.25
N SER A 248 -15.71 3.03 -8.77
CA SER A 248 -14.33 2.93 -9.26
C SER A 248 -13.66 1.59 -8.93
N THR A 249 -14.16 0.86 -7.93
CA THR A 249 -13.61 -0.43 -7.46
C THR A 249 -14.49 -1.63 -7.81
N ASP A 250 -15.53 -1.45 -8.63
CA ASP A 250 -16.52 -2.50 -8.95
C ASP A 250 -15.89 -3.73 -9.59
N TRP A 251 -15.01 -3.54 -10.56
CA TRP A 251 -14.39 -4.65 -11.29
C TRP A 251 -13.49 -5.54 -10.42
N PRO A 252 -12.46 -5.01 -9.70
CA PRO A 252 -11.65 -5.86 -8.83
C PRO A 252 -12.47 -6.51 -7.71
N CYS A 253 -13.51 -5.85 -7.18
CA CYS A 253 -14.38 -6.46 -6.16
C CYS A 253 -15.26 -7.58 -6.71
N LEU A 254 -15.76 -7.46 -7.94
CA LEU A 254 -16.52 -8.53 -8.61
C LEU A 254 -15.63 -9.77 -8.82
N LEU A 255 -14.38 -9.58 -9.26
CA LEU A 255 -13.43 -10.68 -9.43
C LEU A 255 -13.10 -11.37 -8.11
N LEU A 256 -12.91 -10.60 -7.04
CA LEU A 256 -12.69 -11.14 -5.70
C LEU A 256 -13.85 -12.00 -5.23
N GLU A 257 -15.09 -11.56 -5.44
CA GLU A 257 -16.29 -12.33 -5.09
C GLU A 257 -16.37 -13.61 -5.91
N LEU A 258 -16.17 -13.55 -7.23
CA LEU A 258 -16.16 -14.73 -8.10
C LEU A 258 -15.10 -15.75 -7.69
N LEU A 259 -13.87 -15.30 -7.45
CA LEU A 259 -12.77 -16.17 -7.02
C LEU A 259 -13.04 -16.78 -5.65
N SER A 260 -13.61 -16.01 -4.72
CA SER A 260 -13.98 -16.50 -3.39
C SER A 260 -15.07 -17.56 -3.48
N ASP A 261 -16.08 -17.34 -4.32
CA ASP A 261 -17.17 -18.29 -4.54
C ASP A 261 -16.71 -19.57 -5.24
N ALA A 262 -15.73 -19.46 -6.14
CA ALA A 262 -15.10 -20.59 -6.82
C ALA A 262 -14.13 -21.38 -5.94
N ALA A 263 -13.70 -20.83 -4.79
CA ALA A 263 -12.72 -21.46 -3.94
C ALA A 263 -13.24 -22.76 -3.32
N GLU A 264 -12.51 -23.86 -3.54
CA GLU A 264 -12.86 -25.21 -3.09
C GLU A 264 -11.61 -25.93 -2.55
N VAL A 265 -11.79 -26.62 -1.43
CA VAL A 265 -10.72 -27.40 -0.77
C VAL A 265 -10.18 -28.45 -1.74
N ASP A 266 -8.87 -28.67 -1.71
CA ASP A 266 -8.12 -29.63 -2.54
C ASP A 266 -8.24 -29.48 -4.06
N TYR A 267 -8.90 -28.44 -4.57
CA TYR A 267 -9.06 -28.24 -6.02
C TYR A 267 -8.65 -26.85 -6.51
N PHE A 268 -9.28 -25.78 -6.01
CA PHE A 268 -8.98 -24.42 -6.43
C PHE A 268 -8.94 -23.51 -5.23
N GLN A 269 -7.74 -23.14 -4.80
CA GLN A 269 -7.53 -22.30 -3.62
C GLN A 269 -6.83 -20.98 -4.01
N PRO A 270 -7.59 -20.01 -4.57
CA PRO A 270 -7.07 -18.72 -5.00
C PRO A 270 -6.68 -17.87 -3.79
N LYS A 271 -5.67 -17.01 -3.97
CA LYS A 271 -5.14 -16.11 -2.94
C LYS A 271 -4.69 -14.81 -3.59
N LEU A 272 -4.78 -13.72 -2.84
CA LEU A 272 -4.31 -12.42 -3.28
C LEU A 272 -3.25 -11.90 -2.30
N VAL A 273 -2.09 -11.54 -2.83
CA VAL A 273 -1.05 -10.83 -2.10
C VAL A 273 -0.85 -9.48 -2.77
N ILE A 274 -1.12 -8.39 -2.06
CA ILE A 274 -0.84 -7.02 -2.50
C ILE A 274 0.36 -6.50 -1.73
N ASN A 275 1.50 -6.38 -2.40
CA ASN A 275 2.72 -5.78 -1.85
C ASN A 275 2.72 -4.26 -2.05
N ASN A 276 3.20 -3.55 -1.03
CA ASN A 276 3.30 -2.08 -0.98
C ASN A 276 1.94 -1.36 -1.15
N ILE A 277 0.91 -1.79 -0.41
CA ILE A 277 -0.46 -1.23 -0.50
C ILE A 277 -0.52 0.29 -0.25
N ASP A 278 0.41 0.84 0.52
CA ASP A 278 0.55 2.29 0.78
C ASP A 278 0.79 3.11 -0.50
N ILE A 279 1.39 2.52 -1.54
CA ILE A 279 1.62 3.19 -2.83
C ILE A 279 0.28 3.53 -3.50
N LEU A 280 -0.72 2.65 -3.38
CA LEU A 280 -2.05 2.90 -3.95
C LEU A 280 -2.72 4.11 -3.29
N LYS A 281 -2.51 4.32 -1.99
CA LYS A 281 -3.05 5.49 -1.27
C LYS A 281 -2.42 6.81 -1.74
N ASN A 282 -1.14 6.76 -2.08
CA ASN A 282 -0.32 7.94 -2.41
C ASN A 282 -0.18 8.18 -3.93
N ALA A 283 -0.87 7.41 -4.77
CA ALA A 283 -0.80 7.52 -6.23
C ALA A 283 -1.36 8.85 -6.76
N ILE A 284 -0.95 9.24 -7.97
CA ILE A 284 -1.47 10.45 -8.63
C ILE A 284 -2.62 10.07 -9.56
N LEU A 285 -3.69 10.86 -9.49
CA LEU A 285 -4.76 10.84 -10.48
C LEU A 285 -4.31 11.60 -11.73
N THR A 286 -4.14 10.90 -12.85
CA THR A 286 -3.73 11.48 -14.14
C THR A 286 -4.89 11.63 -15.12
N ASP A 287 -6.00 10.96 -14.84
CA ASP A 287 -7.21 10.93 -15.66
C ASP A 287 -8.47 11.00 -14.78
N ASP A 288 -9.58 11.43 -15.36
CA ASP A 288 -10.87 11.48 -14.65
C ASP A 288 -11.63 10.13 -14.71
N THR A 289 -10.92 9.02 -14.92
CA THR A 289 -11.54 7.68 -15.01
C THR A 289 -11.81 7.06 -13.65
N SER A 290 -11.34 7.68 -12.58
CA SER A 290 -11.49 7.21 -11.21
C SER A 290 -11.62 8.39 -10.23
N VAL A 291 -12.01 8.07 -9.00
CA VAL A 291 -11.86 8.97 -7.86
C VAL A 291 -10.38 9.11 -7.49
N ASN A 292 -10.04 10.06 -6.62
CA ASN A 292 -8.68 10.20 -6.10
C ASN A 292 -8.14 8.89 -5.49
N ALA A 293 -6.81 8.78 -5.42
CA ALA A 293 -6.11 7.56 -5.03
C ALA A 293 -6.45 7.10 -3.61
N SER A 294 -6.53 8.01 -2.65
CA SER A 294 -6.90 7.71 -1.26
C SER A 294 -8.32 7.16 -1.14
N MET A 295 -9.31 7.75 -1.84
CA MET A 295 -10.68 7.22 -1.83
C MET A 295 -10.79 5.88 -2.55
N TYR A 296 -10.06 5.68 -3.65
CA TYR A 296 -10.01 4.38 -4.34
C TYR A 296 -9.46 3.31 -3.41
N HIS A 297 -8.33 3.60 -2.78
CA HIS A 297 -7.66 2.74 -1.79
C HIS A 297 -8.60 2.37 -0.63
N ASP A 298 -9.20 3.36 0.02
CA ASP A 298 -10.07 3.14 1.17
C ASP A 298 -11.34 2.38 0.78
N SER A 299 -11.90 2.67 -0.40
CA SER A 299 -13.04 1.92 -0.95
C SER A 299 -12.69 0.47 -1.23
N LEU A 300 -11.52 0.20 -1.82
CA LEU A 300 -11.07 -1.16 -2.13
C LEU A 300 -10.94 -1.99 -0.85
N ILE A 301 -10.23 -1.45 0.15
CA ILE A 301 -10.02 -2.13 1.44
C ILE A 301 -11.35 -2.32 2.17
N TRP A 302 -12.20 -1.30 2.22
CA TRP A 302 -13.51 -1.40 2.86
C TRP A 302 -14.38 -2.50 2.24
N ARG A 303 -14.40 -2.58 0.91
CA ARG A 303 -15.16 -3.61 0.19
C ARG A 303 -14.57 -5.01 0.37
N MET A 304 -13.25 -5.15 0.43
CA MET A 304 -12.59 -6.41 0.79
C MET A 304 -13.01 -6.87 2.19
N ILE A 305 -12.95 -5.99 3.19
CA ILE A 305 -13.39 -6.29 4.57
C ILE A 305 -14.86 -6.70 4.57
N ALA A 306 -15.73 -5.94 3.87
CA ALA A 306 -17.15 -6.24 3.81
C ALA A 306 -17.42 -7.62 3.18
N LEU A 307 -16.67 -8.02 2.15
CA LEU A 307 -16.77 -9.35 1.56
C LEU A 307 -16.30 -10.45 2.54
N CYS A 308 -15.16 -10.24 3.21
CA CYS A 308 -14.64 -11.17 4.22
C CYS A 308 -15.63 -11.40 5.38
N VAL A 309 -16.21 -10.33 5.92
CA VAL A 309 -17.11 -10.39 7.08
C VAL A 309 -18.45 -11.03 6.73
N ASN A 310 -19.03 -10.70 5.57
CA ASN A 310 -20.36 -11.17 5.21
C ASN A 310 -20.36 -12.56 4.59
N GLU A 311 -19.37 -12.89 3.75
CA GLU A 311 -19.42 -14.07 2.86
C GLU A 311 -18.20 -14.98 2.98
N ARG A 312 -17.15 -14.54 3.70
CA ARG A 312 -15.81 -15.13 3.72
C ARG A 312 -15.15 -15.11 2.35
N CYS A 313 -14.14 -14.26 2.20
CA CYS A 313 -13.40 -14.06 0.96
C CYS A 313 -12.25 -15.07 0.85
N LEU A 314 -11.66 -15.24 -0.33
CA LEU A 314 -10.35 -15.87 -0.49
C LEU A 314 -9.28 -15.18 0.39
N PRO A 315 -8.19 -15.86 0.79
CA PRO A 315 -7.11 -15.25 1.56
C PRO A 315 -6.50 -14.01 0.89
N VAL A 316 -6.60 -12.86 1.56
CA VAL A 316 -6.01 -11.59 1.12
C VAL A 316 -4.91 -11.17 2.10
N ILE A 317 -3.68 -11.02 1.61
CA ILE A 317 -2.53 -10.53 2.37
C ILE A 317 -2.13 -9.16 1.84
N LEU A 318 -2.21 -8.14 2.69
CA LEU A 318 -1.70 -6.80 2.43
C LEU A 318 -0.33 -6.63 3.06
N VAL A 319 0.70 -6.29 2.29
CA VAL A 319 2.07 -6.12 2.77
C VAL A 319 2.46 -4.65 2.67
N THR A 320 3.01 -4.08 3.74
CA THR A 320 3.40 -2.66 3.75
C THR A 320 4.48 -2.37 4.79
N SER A 321 5.20 -1.29 4.56
CA SER A 321 6.12 -0.70 5.54
C SER A 321 5.65 0.63 6.11
N ASP A 322 4.45 1.07 5.73
CA ASP A 322 3.86 2.30 6.21
C ASP A 322 3.22 2.10 7.59
N SER A 323 3.58 2.96 8.54
CA SER A 323 3.06 2.93 9.91
C SER A 323 1.58 3.26 10.03
N TYR A 324 0.95 3.83 8.98
CA TYR A 324 -0.50 4.00 8.89
C TYR A 324 -1.25 2.70 9.24
N TYR A 325 -0.72 1.57 8.76
CA TYR A 325 -1.30 0.25 8.95
C TYR A 325 -1.03 -0.39 10.31
N SER A 326 -0.16 0.22 11.11
CA SER A 326 0.15 -0.26 12.46
C SER A 326 -0.99 0.05 13.44
N TYR A 327 -1.56 1.26 13.34
CA TYR A 327 -2.61 1.71 14.26
C TYR A 327 -3.69 2.53 13.58
N ARG A 328 -3.32 3.53 12.77
CA ARG A 328 -4.27 4.51 12.23
C ARG A 328 -5.35 3.89 11.35
N ALA A 329 -5.00 2.91 10.53
CA ALA A 329 -5.95 2.17 9.69
C ALA A 329 -7.10 1.54 10.52
N PHE A 330 -6.82 1.02 11.71
CA PHE A 330 -7.86 0.42 12.57
C PHE A 330 -8.86 1.44 13.09
N ILE A 331 -8.40 2.68 13.35
CA ILE A 331 -9.29 3.80 13.70
C ILE A 331 -10.14 4.18 12.49
N ASP A 332 -9.50 4.40 11.34
CA ASP A 332 -10.19 4.93 10.16
C ASP A 332 -11.23 3.95 9.59
N PHE A 333 -11.01 2.64 9.75
CA PHE A 333 -11.98 1.60 9.38
C PHE A 333 -12.86 1.09 10.54
N GLY A 334 -12.69 1.64 11.76
CA GLY A 334 -13.69 1.59 12.83
C GLY A 334 -13.69 0.36 13.76
N PHE A 335 -12.88 -0.68 13.54
CA PHE A 335 -12.84 -1.86 14.41
C PHE A 335 -11.45 -2.54 14.44
N PRO A 336 -10.88 -2.88 15.61
CA PRO A 336 -9.58 -3.57 15.71
C PRO A 336 -9.55 -4.94 15.03
N ASP A 337 -10.70 -5.63 15.01
CA ASP A 337 -10.82 -7.02 14.55
C ASP A 337 -11.18 -7.14 13.07
N ILE A 338 -11.09 -6.08 12.28
CA ILE A 338 -11.32 -6.18 10.81
C ILE A 338 -10.10 -6.70 10.06
N PHE A 339 -8.92 -6.67 10.67
CA PHE A 339 -7.68 -7.22 10.11
C PHE A 339 -7.02 -8.19 11.09
N ILE A 340 -6.43 -9.26 10.54
CA ILE A 340 -5.37 -9.98 11.24
C ILE A 340 -4.08 -9.15 11.07
N SER A 341 -3.71 -8.38 12.09
CA SER A 341 -2.48 -7.59 12.09
C SER A 341 -1.28 -8.44 12.49
N ARG A 342 -0.27 -8.51 11.64
CA ARG A 342 1.02 -9.14 11.93
C ARG A 342 2.15 -8.16 11.68
N GLU A 343 2.65 -7.61 12.77
CA GLU A 343 3.79 -6.72 12.77
C GLU A 343 5.10 -7.52 12.86
N THR A 344 6.07 -7.16 12.04
CA THR A 344 7.35 -7.88 11.92
C THR A 344 8.52 -6.96 12.07
N PHE A 345 9.53 -7.41 12.83
CA PHE A 345 10.73 -6.66 13.10
C PHE A 345 11.99 -7.37 12.60
N GLY A 346 13.13 -6.70 12.71
CA GLY A 346 14.43 -7.34 12.55
C GLY A 346 14.60 -8.53 13.49
N TRP A 347 15.66 -9.30 13.29
CA TRP A 347 16.00 -10.39 14.21
C TRP A 347 16.37 -9.83 15.57
N THR A 348 16.27 -10.63 16.64
CA THR A 348 17.00 -10.27 17.85
C THR A 348 18.51 -10.37 17.60
N PRO A 349 19.36 -9.64 18.35
CA PRO A 349 20.81 -9.81 18.23
C PRO A 349 21.26 -11.26 18.42
N ALA A 350 20.59 -12.03 19.29
CA ALA A 350 20.91 -13.43 19.53
C ALA A 350 20.55 -14.33 18.33
N GLU A 351 19.33 -14.17 17.78
CA GLU A 351 18.88 -14.89 16.58
C GLU A 351 19.79 -14.60 15.38
N ALA A 352 20.11 -13.33 15.15
CA ALA A 352 20.97 -12.93 14.05
C ALA A 352 22.39 -13.49 14.24
N LYS A 353 22.95 -13.43 15.46
CA LYS A 353 24.29 -13.93 15.76
C LYS A 353 24.47 -15.39 15.33
N MET A 354 23.47 -16.24 15.60
CA MET A 354 23.49 -17.67 15.24
C MET A 354 23.66 -17.93 13.74
N HIS A 355 23.21 -16.99 12.89
CA HIS A 355 23.25 -17.16 11.44
C HIS A 355 24.29 -16.27 10.74
N MET A 356 24.73 -15.20 11.39
CA MET A 356 25.61 -14.18 10.81
C MET A 356 27.08 -14.45 11.14
N VAL A 357 27.35 -14.88 12.38
CA VAL A 357 28.72 -15.10 12.86
C VAL A 357 29.27 -16.40 12.29
N ASP A 358 30.58 -16.41 12.04
CA ASP A 358 31.36 -17.49 11.41
C ASP A 358 31.13 -17.66 9.91
N ASP A 359 29.88 -17.49 9.45
CA ASP A 359 29.50 -17.58 8.04
C ASP A 359 29.78 -16.30 7.24
N TYR A 360 29.49 -15.11 7.81
CA TYR A 360 29.56 -13.82 7.11
C TYR A 360 30.46 -12.81 7.82
N PHE A 361 30.40 -12.80 9.15
CA PHE A 361 31.14 -11.85 10.00
C PHE A 361 31.89 -12.57 11.12
N SER A 362 33.01 -12.01 11.55
CA SER A 362 33.70 -12.49 12.75
C SER A 362 32.96 -12.05 14.03
N PRO A 363 33.22 -12.66 15.19
CA PRO A 363 32.61 -12.24 16.46
C PRO A 363 32.89 -10.77 16.82
N SER A 364 34.08 -10.24 16.51
CA SER A 364 34.43 -8.84 16.77
C SER A 364 33.71 -7.89 15.81
N GLU A 365 33.66 -8.23 14.51
CA GLU A 365 32.89 -7.47 13.51
C GLU A 365 31.40 -7.41 13.88
N TRP A 366 30.85 -8.53 14.33
CA TRP A 366 29.44 -8.65 14.71
C TRP A 366 29.05 -7.68 15.84
N ASN A 367 29.88 -7.56 16.87
CA ASN A 367 29.60 -6.66 18.00
C ASN A 367 29.51 -5.21 17.53
N LEU A 368 30.44 -4.77 16.69
CA LEU A 368 30.45 -3.42 16.11
C LEU A 368 29.22 -3.19 15.20
N LEU A 369 28.87 -4.17 14.36
CA LEU A 369 27.71 -4.09 13.46
C LEU A 369 26.39 -3.95 14.21
N VAL A 370 26.17 -4.76 15.24
CA VAL A 370 24.93 -4.71 16.04
C VAL A 370 24.86 -3.40 16.84
N GLU A 371 25.99 -2.92 17.33
CA GLU A 371 26.06 -1.64 18.02
C GLU A 371 25.77 -0.46 17.07
N ALA A 372 26.25 -0.52 15.82
CA ALA A 372 26.10 0.54 14.84
C ALA A 372 24.72 0.55 14.18
N LEU A 373 24.32 -0.57 13.60
CA LEU A 373 23.19 -0.68 12.68
C LEU A 373 22.03 -1.51 13.26
N GLY A 374 22.30 -2.28 14.31
CA GLY A 374 21.35 -3.25 14.85
C GLY A 374 21.20 -4.49 13.94
N PRO A 375 20.40 -5.48 14.37
CA PRO A 375 20.21 -6.76 13.68
C PRO A 375 19.22 -6.68 12.51
N ASN A 376 19.23 -5.58 11.74
CA ASN A 376 18.35 -5.44 10.59
C ASN A 376 18.89 -6.25 9.38
N PRO A 377 18.11 -7.19 8.82
CA PRO A 377 18.58 -8.06 7.74
C PRO A 377 19.11 -7.31 6.51
N ARG A 378 18.48 -6.19 6.12
CA ARG A 378 18.91 -5.40 4.97
C ARG A 378 20.23 -4.68 5.21
N HIS A 379 20.42 -4.08 6.40
CA HIS A 379 21.71 -3.47 6.76
C HIS A 379 22.84 -4.51 6.71
N LEU A 380 22.62 -5.68 7.32
CA LEU A 380 23.62 -6.75 7.35
C LEU A 380 23.95 -7.25 5.94
N PHE A 381 22.95 -7.39 5.07
CA PHE A 381 23.14 -7.76 3.67
C PHE A 381 23.93 -6.71 2.89
N GLU A 382 23.55 -5.44 2.95
CA GLU A 382 24.20 -4.35 2.21
C GLU A 382 25.67 -4.19 2.64
N VAL A 383 25.94 -4.25 3.95
CA VAL A 383 27.32 -4.22 4.49
C VAL A 383 28.12 -5.45 4.03
N TYR A 384 27.52 -6.63 4.06
CA TYR A 384 28.19 -7.84 3.56
C TYR A 384 28.49 -7.76 2.06
N ALA A 385 27.57 -7.24 1.26
CA ALA A 385 27.77 -7.02 -0.17
C ALA A 385 28.92 -6.03 -0.43
N LEU A 386 29.02 -4.95 0.35
CA LEU A 386 30.15 -4.01 0.29
C LEU A 386 31.48 -4.68 0.66
N LYS A 387 31.48 -5.52 1.69
CA LYS A 387 32.65 -6.31 2.12
C LYS A 387 33.12 -7.26 1.02
N LEU A 388 32.19 -7.90 0.29
CA LEU A 388 32.51 -8.83 -0.81
C LEU A 388 33.01 -8.13 -2.07
N ASN A 389 32.41 -6.99 -2.43
CA ASN A 389 32.61 -6.38 -3.74
C ASN A 389 33.98 -5.70 -3.93
N ASN A 390 34.90 -5.75 -2.96
CA ASN A 390 36.24 -5.12 -3.03
C ASN A 390 36.25 -3.62 -3.42
N TYR A 391 35.08 -2.95 -3.51
CA TYR A 391 34.98 -1.54 -3.90
C TYR A 391 35.72 -0.64 -2.91
N TYR A 392 35.72 -1.03 -1.63
CA TYR A 392 36.46 -0.33 -0.57
C TYR A 392 37.98 -0.55 -0.67
N ASN A 393 38.41 -1.77 -1.02
CA ASN A 393 39.83 -2.11 -1.22
C ASN A 393 40.46 -1.35 -2.40
N LYS A 394 39.66 -0.83 -3.35
CA LYS A 394 40.14 0.02 -4.45
C LYS A 394 40.20 1.52 -4.11
N PHE A 395 39.40 2.00 -3.17
CA PHE A 395 39.27 3.44 -2.85
C PHE A 395 40.23 3.91 -1.75
N VAL A 396 40.61 3.03 -0.82
CA VAL A 396 41.50 3.35 0.29
C VAL A 396 42.68 2.39 0.23
N GLY A 397 43.83 2.88 -0.22
CA GLY A 397 45.01 2.06 -0.52
C GLY A 397 45.58 1.34 0.71
N ASP A 398 45.93 0.06 0.50
CA ASP A 398 46.88 -0.86 1.19
C ASP A 398 47.13 -0.81 2.72
N LYS A 399 46.47 0.05 3.50
CA LYS A 399 46.55 0.06 4.96
C LYS A 399 45.25 -0.48 5.55
N GLY A 400 45.27 -1.80 5.81
CA GLY A 400 44.37 -2.52 6.70
C GLY A 400 42.97 -1.93 6.89
N ASN A 401 42.08 -2.15 5.92
CA ASN A 401 40.68 -1.74 6.00
C ASN A 401 39.98 -2.43 7.18
N THR A 402 39.57 -1.65 8.18
CA THR A 402 38.80 -2.19 9.31
C THR A 402 37.32 -2.21 8.97
N ILE A 403 36.55 -3.04 9.68
CA ILE A 403 35.09 -3.05 9.59
C ILE A 403 34.48 -1.69 10.00
N GLU A 404 35.19 -0.91 10.82
CA GLU A 404 34.79 0.42 11.28
C GLU A 404 34.78 1.41 10.11
N ASP A 405 35.83 1.41 9.28
CA ASP A 405 35.89 2.25 8.07
C ASP A 405 34.72 1.95 7.12
N LEU A 406 34.41 0.66 6.94
CA LEU A 406 33.29 0.23 6.10
C LEU A 406 31.95 0.68 6.68
N LEU A 407 31.77 0.57 8.00
CA LEU A 407 30.59 1.04 8.70
C LEU A 407 30.40 2.55 8.56
N ASP A 408 31.46 3.33 8.71
CA ASP A 408 31.43 4.78 8.57
C ASP A 408 31.09 5.20 7.15
N ALA A 409 31.67 4.54 6.15
CA ALA A 409 31.33 4.76 4.74
C ALA A 409 29.88 4.40 4.43
N TYR A 410 29.38 3.28 4.97
CA TYR A 410 27.99 2.86 4.81
C TYR A 410 27.02 3.84 5.49
N LEU A 411 27.33 4.31 6.69
CA LEU A 411 26.54 5.34 7.38
C LEU A 411 26.58 6.68 6.63
N ALA A 412 27.72 7.06 6.05
CA ALA A 412 27.81 8.24 5.19
C ALA A 412 26.95 8.08 3.92
N TYR A 413 26.96 6.89 3.31
CA TYR A 413 26.08 6.57 2.19
C TYR A 413 24.60 6.70 2.59
N LEU A 414 24.18 6.12 3.72
CA LEU A 414 22.82 6.26 4.23
C LEU A 414 22.46 7.73 4.52
N GLN A 415 23.39 8.50 5.09
CA GLN A 415 23.17 9.92 5.36
C GLN A 415 22.86 10.68 4.07
N VAL A 416 23.69 10.52 3.05
CA VAL A 416 23.60 11.29 1.79
C VAL A 416 22.44 10.82 0.91
N THR A 417 22.21 9.51 0.83
CA THR A 417 21.24 8.95 -0.14
C THR A 417 19.84 8.73 0.45
N VAL A 418 19.72 8.61 1.78
CA VAL A 418 18.45 8.28 2.43
C VAL A 418 18.01 9.41 3.36
N VAL A 419 18.83 9.75 4.36
CA VAL A 419 18.39 10.62 5.45
C VAL A 419 18.30 12.07 5.01
N ASN A 420 19.33 12.63 4.37
CA ASN A 420 19.30 14.03 3.93
C ASN A 420 18.12 14.32 2.98
N PRO A 421 17.89 13.53 1.89
CA PRO A 421 16.74 13.77 1.02
C PRO A 421 15.39 13.63 1.72
N ALA A 422 15.27 12.70 2.67
CA ALA A 422 14.06 12.53 3.46
C ALA A 422 13.85 13.68 4.47
N MET A 423 14.92 14.23 5.04
CA MET A 423 14.84 15.41 5.91
C MET A 423 14.47 16.65 5.11
N ASP A 424 15.00 16.83 3.90
CA ASP A 424 14.60 17.93 3.00
C ASP A 424 13.12 17.85 2.65
N ARG A 425 12.62 16.65 2.33
CA ARG A 425 11.19 16.37 2.14
C ARG A 425 10.36 16.69 3.40
N ALA A 426 10.85 16.30 4.59
CA ALA A 426 10.15 16.60 5.85
C ALA A 426 10.08 18.11 6.11
N LEU A 427 11.15 18.86 5.80
CA LEU A 427 11.15 20.32 5.87
C LEU A 427 10.13 20.95 4.91
N LEU A 428 9.96 20.39 3.71
CA LEU A 428 8.93 20.84 2.77
C LEU A 428 7.51 20.59 3.33
N LEU A 429 7.26 19.44 3.95
CA LEU A 429 5.97 19.15 4.60
C LEU A 429 5.67 20.13 5.74
N LEU A 430 6.67 20.49 6.53
CA LEU A 430 6.54 21.51 7.58
C LEU A 430 6.28 22.91 7.02
N GLN A 431 6.94 23.29 5.92
CA GLN A 431 6.67 24.55 5.23
C GLN A 431 5.23 24.59 4.70
N ASN A 432 4.76 23.49 4.11
CA ASN A 432 3.36 23.36 3.67
C ASN A 432 2.38 23.50 4.84
N PHE A 433 2.69 22.89 5.99
CA PHE A 433 1.90 23.06 7.21
C PHE A 433 1.83 24.54 7.64
N ALA A 434 2.96 25.27 7.62
CA ALA A 434 2.98 26.69 7.94
C ALA A 434 2.10 27.52 6.99
N MET A 435 2.16 27.23 5.69
CA MET A 435 1.30 27.88 4.68
C MET A 435 -0.18 27.56 4.90
N ASP A 436 -0.53 26.31 5.18
CA ASP A 436 -1.91 25.91 5.43
C ASP A 436 -2.47 26.50 6.74
N ALA A 437 -1.63 26.64 7.76
CA ALA A 437 -1.98 27.33 9.00
C ALA A 437 -2.28 28.81 8.74
N ARG A 438 -1.42 29.49 7.97
CA ARG A 438 -1.60 30.90 7.58
C ARG A 438 -2.88 31.09 6.77
N ASN A 439 -3.19 30.16 5.87
CA ASN A 439 -4.40 30.17 5.05
C ASN A 439 -5.67 29.77 5.81
N GLY A 440 -5.57 29.46 7.12
CA GLY A 440 -6.71 29.10 7.96
C GLY A 440 -7.29 27.71 7.67
N LYS A 441 -6.58 26.86 6.92
CA LYS A 441 -7.00 25.47 6.66
C LYS A 441 -6.79 24.57 7.87
N ILE A 442 -5.86 24.94 8.74
CA ILE A 442 -5.58 24.20 9.97
C ILE A 442 -6.52 24.68 11.07
N SER A 443 -7.19 23.75 11.73
CA SER A 443 -8.11 24.06 12.82
C SER A 443 -7.40 24.79 13.95
N LYS A 444 -8.08 25.75 14.59
CA LYS A 444 -7.57 26.46 15.76
C LYS A 444 -7.23 25.53 16.92
N ASP A 445 -7.84 24.35 16.95
CA ASP A 445 -7.55 23.30 17.93
C ASP A 445 -6.15 22.71 17.80
N ARG A 446 -5.59 22.63 16.58
CA ARG A 446 -4.20 22.21 16.38
C ARG A 446 -3.18 23.30 16.71
N LEU A 447 -3.63 24.55 16.85
CA LEU A 447 -2.83 25.73 17.20
C LEU A 447 -3.20 26.25 18.60
N ARG A 448 -3.39 25.33 19.56
CA ARG A 448 -3.70 25.64 20.95
C ARG A 448 -2.49 26.18 21.70
N PHE A 449 -2.75 26.93 22.77
CA PHE A 449 -1.72 27.43 23.69
C PHE A 449 -0.90 26.26 24.25
N GLY A 450 0.43 26.39 24.21
CA GLY A 450 1.37 25.33 24.61
C GLY A 450 1.96 24.53 23.45
N ALA A 451 1.38 24.55 22.25
CA ALA A 451 1.96 23.88 21.08
C ALA A 451 3.22 24.63 20.57
N PRO A 452 4.39 23.98 20.46
CA PRO A 452 5.64 24.58 19.95
C PRO A 452 5.52 25.24 18.57
N TRP A 453 4.68 24.66 17.70
CA TRP A 453 4.44 25.08 16.31
C TRP A 453 3.24 26.03 16.14
N ARG A 454 2.64 26.53 17.23
CA ARG A 454 1.41 27.35 17.20
C ARG A 454 1.51 28.61 16.32
N HIS A 455 2.71 29.15 16.18
CA HIS A 455 2.96 30.44 15.54
C HIS A 455 3.90 30.28 14.33
N PRO A 456 3.39 29.77 13.20
CA PRO A 456 4.13 29.81 11.94
C PRO A 456 4.32 31.26 11.48
N PRO A 457 5.30 31.53 10.59
CA PRO A 457 5.52 32.85 10.01
C PRO A 457 4.24 33.40 9.36
N GLN A 458 3.93 34.67 9.64
CA GLN A 458 2.74 35.34 9.10
C GLN A 458 2.95 35.89 7.69
N THR A 459 4.20 36.13 7.33
CA THR A 459 4.69 36.62 6.04
C THR A 459 4.72 35.49 5.01
N ASP A 460 4.63 35.85 3.73
CA ASP A 460 4.79 34.92 2.62
C ASP A 460 6.24 34.84 2.12
N ASN A 461 7.18 34.88 3.06
CA ASN A 461 8.59 34.78 2.75
C ASN A 461 9.04 33.31 2.84
N PRO A 462 9.41 32.66 1.71
CA PRO A 462 9.84 31.26 1.73
C PRO A 462 11.05 31.00 2.63
N SER A 463 11.96 31.96 2.77
CA SER A 463 13.15 31.79 3.62
C SER A 463 12.77 31.72 5.11
N GLU A 464 11.84 32.56 5.56
CA GLU A 464 11.35 32.55 6.94
C GLU A 464 10.56 31.28 7.26
N CYS A 465 9.74 30.80 6.31
CA CYS A 465 9.06 29.52 6.44
C CYS A 465 10.05 28.35 6.55
N HIS A 466 11.12 28.37 5.76
CA HIS A 466 12.17 27.37 5.80
C HIS A 466 12.95 27.39 7.12
N GLU A 467 13.40 28.57 7.57
CA GLU A 467 14.08 28.75 8.87
C GLU A 467 13.21 28.26 10.03
N TRP A 468 11.93 28.62 10.03
CA TRP A 468 10.97 28.14 11.03
C TRP A 468 10.85 26.62 11.01
N ALA A 469 10.64 26.01 9.83
CA ALA A 469 10.52 24.57 9.67
C ALA A 469 11.77 23.84 10.16
N LYS A 470 12.96 24.37 9.85
CA LYS A 470 14.24 23.85 10.31
C LYS A 470 14.36 23.88 11.83
N VAL A 471 14.06 25.01 12.47
CA VAL A 471 14.07 25.13 13.94
C VAL A 471 13.06 24.17 14.58
N GLN A 472 11.85 24.03 14.01
CA GLN A 472 10.85 23.07 14.50
C GLN A 472 11.35 21.63 14.38
N LEU A 473 11.93 21.24 13.25
CA LEU A 473 12.40 19.87 13.04
C LEU A 473 13.60 19.54 13.94
N MET A 474 14.53 20.47 14.10
CA MET A 474 15.69 20.30 14.98
C MET A 474 15.30 20.13 16.44
N ASP A 475 14.38 20.97 16.95
CA ASP A 475 13.89 20.82 18.32
C ASP A 475 13.18 19.46 18.52
N PHE A 476 12.42 18.99 17.52
CA PHE A 476 11.79 17.67 17.57
C PHE A 476 12.81 16.53 17.63
N VAL A 477 13.79 16.53 16.73
CA VAL A 477 14.83 15.47 16.69
C VAL A 477 15.65 15.50 17.98
N GLN A 478 16.02 16.68 18.47
CA GLN A 478 16.73 16.82 19.73
C GLN A 478 15.93 16.29 20.92
N SER A 479 14.62 16.52 20.94
CA SER A 479 13.73 15.94 21.93
C SER A 479 13.69 14.41 21.85
N LEU A 480 13.62 13.82 20.65
CA LEU A 480 13.71 12.36 20.50
C LEU A 480 15.06 11.80 20.97
N VAL A 481 16.17 12.52 20.72
CA VAL A 481 17.51 12.15 21.21
C VAL A 481 17.54 12.11 22.73
N ASN A 482 16.92 13.10 23.39
CA ASN A 482 16.84 13.18 24.84
C ASN A 482 16.08 12.00 25.46
N THR A 483 15.17 11.35 24.72
CA THR A 483 14.47 10.15 25.19
C THR A 483 15.06 8.86 24.63
N GLU A 484 16.29 8.89 24.11
CA GLU A 484 16.96 7.77 23.43
C GLU A 484 16.11 7.13 22.31
N PHE A 485 15.22 7.92 21.68
CA PHE A 485 14.23 7.49 20.69
C PHE A 485 13.21 6.44 21.20
N GLY A 486 12.99 6.34 22.51
CA GLY A 486 12.04 5.42 23.14
C GLY A 486 10.75 6.10 23.61
N VAL A 487 9.85 6.47 22.70
CA VAL A 487 8.57 7.10 23.05
C VAL A 487 7.44 6.07 23.06
N ASN A 488 6.89 5.72 24.24
CA ASN A 488 5.75 4.80 24.33
C ASN A 488 4.43 5.57 24.36
N TYR A 489 3.79 5.72 23.19
CA TYR A 489 2.69 6.66 23.03
C TYR A 489 1.39 6.28 23.75
N PHE A 490 1.20 5.01 24.14
CA PHE A 490 0.08 4.64 25.02
C PHE A 490 0.46 4.57 26.49
N ALA A 491 1.57 3.93 26.85
CA ALA A 491 1.94 3.81 28.25
C ALA A 491 2.22 5.18 28.89
N ASP A 492 2.77 6.10 28.10
CA ASP A 492 3.11 7.45 28.55
C ASP A 492 1.97 8.47 28.33
N TRP A 493 0.79 8.01 27.89
CA TRP A 493 -0.38 8.85 27.57
C TRP A 493 -0.07 10.00 26.61
N SER A 494 0.79 9.75 25.62
CA SER A 494 1.41 10.78 24.80
C SER A 494 0.94 10.80 23.35
N LEU A 495 -0.34 10.48 23.13
CA LEU A 495 -0.99 10.58 21.82
C LEU A 495 -0.90 11.99 21.20
N GLU A 496 -0.68 13.02 22.02
CA GLU A 496 -0.39 14.39 21.58
C GLU A 496 0.79 14.50 20.61
N ILE A 497 1.74 13.55 20.63
CA ILE A 497 2.87 13.54 19.69
C ILE A 497 2.42 13.41 18.23
N PHE A 498 1.24 12.80 17.99
CA PHE A 498 0.69 12.66 16.64
C PHE A 498 -0.01 13.93 16.13
N ASP A 499 -0.20 14.93 16.98
CA ASP A 499 -0.65 16.26 16.56
C ASP A 499 0.53 17.16 16.11
N ASP A 500 1.77 16.74 16.39
CA ASP A 500 2.98 17.45 15.97
C ASP A 500 3.22 17.30 14.46
N PRO A 501 3.32 18.41 13.72
CA PRO A 501 3.61 18.34 12.29
C PRO A 501 4.99 17.72 12.01
N SER A 502 5.97 17.80 12.91
CA SER A 502 7.27 17.15 12.75
C SER A 502 7.19 15.63 12.87
N THR A 503 6.36 15.11 13.79
CA THR A 503 6.10 13.66 13.89
C THR A 503 5.45 13.17 12.61
N VAL A 504 4.39 13.86 12.16
CA VAL A 504 3.66 13.49 10.93
C VAL A 504 4.59 13.51 9.73
N ALA A 505 5.40 14.56 9.57
CA ALA A 505 6.35 14.68 8.47
C ALA A 505 7.37 13.53 8.47
N LEU A 506 7.98 13.21 9.63
CA LEU A 506 8.98 12.15 9.73
C LEU A 506 8.42 10.73 9.56
N LEU A 507 7.15 10.51 9.90
CA LEU A 507 6.42 9.28 9.58
C LEU A 507 6.13 9.20 8.08
N GLU A 508 5.67 10.29 7.47
CA GLU A 508 5.30 10.35 6.06
C GLU A 508 6.52 10.11 5.15
N VAL A 509 7.67 10.71 5.45
CA VAL A 509 8.93 10.45 4.73
C VAL A 509 9.56 9.11 5.10
N GLY A 510 9.01 8.41 6.09
CA GLY A 510 9.41 7.04 6.47
C GLY A 510 10.75 6.94 7.19
N LEU A 511 11.15 7.98 7.92
CA LEU A 511 12.32 7.93 8.82
C LEU A 511 11.93 7.40 10.20
N LEU A 512 10.71 7.69 10.65
CA LEU A 512 10.10 7.11 11.83
C LEU A 512 9.10 6.02 11.47
N TYR A 513 8.79 5.18 12.45
CA TYR A 513 7.79 4.14 12.37
C TYR A 513 7.02 4.05 13.69
N VAL A 514 5.68 4.01 13.58
CA VAL A 514 4.78 3.74 14.70
C VAL A 514 4.58 2.24 14.83
N GLN A 515 5.04 1.69 15.94
CA GLN A 515 4.83 0.30 16.32
C GLN A 515 3.57 0.17 17.17
N ARG A 516 2.79 -0.90 16.98
CA ARG A 516 1.55 -1.11 17.73
C ARG A 516 1.79 -1.74 19.08
N ASP A 517 2.62 -2.78 19.13
CA ASP A 517 2.79 -3.62 20.32
C ASP A 517 4.25 -4.04 20.53
N PRO A 518 4.93 -3.55 21.59
CA PRO A 518 4.55 -2.42 22.42
C PRO A 518 4.49 -1.10 21.64
N SER A 519 3.60 -0.19 22.04
CA SER A 519 3.25 1.04 21.32
C SER A 519 4.35 2.12 21.30
N PHE A 520 5.35 1.96 20.44
CA PHE A 520 6.48 2.88 20.33
C PHE A 520 6.49 3.71 19.05
N ILE A 521 7.01 4.94 19.12
CA ILE A 521 7.50 5.67 17.95
C ILE A 521 9.02 5.63 17.99
N ARG A 522 9.63 5.19 16.89
CA ARG A 522 11.08 5.05 16.77
C ARG A 522 11.57 5.20 15.34
N PRO A 523 12.86 5.50 15.11
CA PRO A 523 13.48 5.39 13.80
C PRO A 523 13.30 4.00 13.19
N ILE A 524 13.18 3.91 11.87
CA ILE A 524 12.98 2.63 11.17
C ILE A 524 14.10 1.62 11.46
N THR A 525 15.32 2.10 11.72
CA THR A 525 16.50 1.30 12.09
C THR A 525 17.46 2.11 12.96
N ARG A 526 18.40 1.41 13.61
CA ARG A 526 19.48 2.05 14.39
C ARG A 526 20.46 2.82 13.50
N GLY A 527 20.70 2.37 12.27
CA GLY A 527 21.49 3.12 11.29
C GLY A 527 20.87 4.48 10.96
N VAL A 528 19.55 4.53 10.73
CA VAL A 528 18.82 5.78 10.51
C VAL A 528 18.79 6.65 11.76
N GLN A 529 18.63 6.07 12.95
CA GLN A 529 18.75 6.79 14.23
C GLN A 529 20.08 7.55 14.34
N ARG A 530 21.22 6.88 14.07
CA ARG A 530 22.54 7.54 14.09
C ARG A 530 22.65 8.66 13.05
N CYS A 531 22.08 8.46 11.87
CA CYS A 531 22.06 9.48 10.82
C CYS A 531 21.19 10.71 11.20
N LEU A 532 20.09 10.51 11.94
CA LEU A 532 19.28 11.62 12.47
C LEU A 532 20.06 12.45 13.51
N VAL A 533 20.81 11.78 14.39
CA VAL A 533 21.70 12.46 15.34
C VAL A 533 22.78 13.25 14.60
N ARG A 534 23.40 12.63 13.58
CA ARG A 534 24.43 13.29 12.76
C ARG A 534 23.86 14.52 12.03
N TRP A 535 22.66 14.41 11.45
CA TRP A 535 21.98 15.53 10.82
C TRP A 535 21.77 16.68 11.83
N LEU A 536 21.25 16.38 13.02
CA LEU A 536 21.04 17.39 14.06
C LEU A 536 22.33 18.13 14.43
N VAL A 537 23.43 17.40 14.62
CA VAL A 537 24.74 17.98 14.95
C VAL A 537 25.25 18.85 13.79
N GLN A 538 25.11 18.41 12.54
CA GLN A 538 25.50 19.19 11.37
C GLN A 538 24.71 20.50 11.27
N GLU A 539 23.40 20.45 11.47
CA GLU A 539 22.57 21.66 11.45
C GLU A 539 22.95 22.62 12.57
N GLN A 540 23.25 22.13 13.77
CA GLN A 540 23.72 22.96 14.89
C GLN A 540 25.07 23.63 14.61
N MET A 541 25.99 22.94 13.93
CA MET A 541 27.30 23.50 13.56
C MET A 541 27.21 24.55 12.45
N GLN A 542 26.20 24.46 11.58
CA GLN A 542 26.02 25.38 10.46
C GLN A 542 25.22 26.64 10.81
N MET A 543 24.65 26.72 12.03
CA MET A 543 23.86 27.87 12.46
C MET A 543 24.69 29.15 12.60
N ASN A 544 24.13 30.26 12.12
CA ASN A 544 24.64 31.58 12.49
C ASN A 544 24.19 31.99 13.91
N SER A 545 24.76 33.06 14.46
CA SER A 545 24.45 33.51 15.83
C SER A 545 22.97 33.84 16.05
N LYS A 546 22.28 34.36 15.02
CA LYS A 546 20.85 34.71 15.10
C LYS A 546 19.99 33.45 15.17
N GLU A 547 20.25 32.47 14.30
CA GLU A 547 19.59 31.17 14.28
C GLU A 547 19.83 30.39 15.58
N SER A 548 21.06 30.44 16.11
CA SER A 548 21.40 29.81 17.38
C SER A 548 20.57 30.38 18.53
N ILE A 549 20.42 31.71 18.60
CA ILE A 549 19.57 32.38 19.61
C ILE A 549 18.11 31.98 19.42
N GLN A 550 17.60 31.95 18.18
CA GLN A 550 16.22 31.54 17.89
C GLN A 550 15.95 30.09 18.28
N TYR A 551 16.88 29.18 17.96
CA TYR A 551 16.81 27.77 18.34
C TYR A 551 16.81 27.61 19.87
N LEU A 552 17.76 28.24 20.57
CA LEU A 552 17.81 28.21 22.04
C LEU A 552 16.54 28.79 22.67
N TRP A 553 16.05 29.91 22.15
CA TRP A 553 14.81 30.53 22.59
C TRP A 553 13.61 29.60 22.37
N GLN A 554 13.52 28.97 21.18
CA GLN A 554 12.48 27.99 20.89
C GLN A 554 12.56 26.86 21.92
N ARG A 555 13.73 26.29 22.19
CA ARG A 555 13.89 25.20 23.17
C ARG A 555 13.51 25.62 24.59
N SER A 556 13.95 26.79 25.06
CA SER A 556 13.75 27.23 26.44
C SER A 556 12.33 27.73 26.72
N ILE A 557 11.70 28.41 25.77
CA ILE A 557 10.38 29.05 25.98
C ILE A 557 9.24 28.24 25.38
N ARG A 558 9.48 27.59 24.24
CA ARG A 558 8.48 26.87 23.44
C ARG A 558 8.91 25.44 23.12
N GLY A 559 9.85 24.88 23.89
CA GLY A 559 10.40 23.56 23.61
C GLY A 559 9.31 22.52 23.66
N ARG A 560 9.49 21.43 22.91
CA ARG A 560 8.59 20.29 23.01
C ARG A 560 8.64 19.68 24.41
N SER A 561 7.56 19.87 25.14
CA SER A 561 7.38 19.43 26.52
C SER A 561 6.33 18.32 26.60
N TYR A 562 6.36 17.34 25.69
CA TYR A 562 5.49 16.17 25.84
C TYR A 562 5.76 15.52 27.19
N ARG A 563 4.74 14.97 27.84
CA ARG A 563 4.89 14.38 29.19
C ARG A 563 6.07 13.40 29.33
N HIS A 564 6.42 12.68 28.26
CA HIS A 564 7.54 11.74 28.19
C HIS A 564 8.87 12.39 27.76
N LEU A 565 8.86 13.44 26.94
CA LEU A 565 10.05 14.27 26.68
C LEU A 565 10.50 15.03 27.94
N MET A 566 9.59 15.18 28.90
CA MET A 566 9.81 15.76 30.21
C MET A 566 10.21 14.73 31.27
N LEU A 567 10.30 13.43 30.93
CA LEU A 567 10.68 12.39 31.89
C LEU A 567 12.18 12.32 32.19
N GLU A 568 13.04 13.16 31.60
CA GLU A 568 14.44 13.25 32.01
C GLU A 568 14.87 14.70 32.29
N VAL A 569 14.71 15.13 33.55
CA VAL A 569 15.83 15.51 34.45
C VAL A 569 15.37 15.28 35.90
N ARG A 570 15.66 14.10 36.47
CA ARG A 570 15.86 13.93 37.91
C ARG A 570 17.03 13.02 38.16
#